data_AF-A0A529X9R9-F1
#
_entry.id   AF-A0A529X9R9-F1
#
_cell.length_a   1.000
_cell.length_b   1.000
_cell.length_c   1.000
_cell.angle_alpha   90.00
_cell.angle_beta   90.00
_cell.angle_gamma   90.00
#
_symmetry.space_group_name_H-M   'P 1'
#
loop_
_entity.id
_entity.type
_entity.pdbx_description
1 polymer ?
#
loop_
_entity_poly.entity_id
_entity_poly.type
_entity_poly.pdbx_seq_one_letter_code
_entity_poly.pdbx_strand_id
1 'polypeptide(L)'
;SGASDQGGPKRQYRLLDAIYSTAARNKVPTSVIGEAIMYLSRGQDLDAFASEDQRLVLIYSQTPRGQGEISGRVLYVGVQGADRSLDCFVFQQSDGQYACVTGDDQVRSLTVTNGMVTPVAGVMTSTFGPRKHPILG
;
A
#
# COMPACT_ATOMS: atom_id res chain seq x y z
N SER A 1 -13.23 38.66 -26.85
CA SER A 1 -13.74 37.29 -27.04
C SER A 1 -12.56 36.33 -27.10
N GLY A 2 -12.23 35.67 -25.98
CA GLY A 2 -11.18 34.65 -25.92
C GLY A 2 -11.84 33.28 -25.91
N ALA A 3 -11.57 32.47 -26.92
CA ALA A 3 -12.18 31.16 -27.12
C ALA A 3 -11.89 30.24 -25.92
N SER A 4 -12.95 29.64 -25.40
CA SER A 4 -12.91 28.54 -24.43
C SER A 4 -12.16 27.35 -25.05
N ASP A 5 -10.99 27.07 -24.48
CA ASP A 5 -10.15 25.91 -24.80
C ASP A 5 -10.97 24.64 -24.49
N GLN A 6 -11.47 23.99 -25.53
CA GLN A 6 -12.25 22.76 -25.39
C GLN A 6 -11.30 21.64 -24.95
N GLY A 7 -11.43 21.28 -23.68
CA GLY A 7 -10.65 20.24 -23.03
C GLY A 7 -10.60 18.95 -23.86
N GLY A 8 -9.39 18.60 -24.29
CA GLY A 8 -9.08 17.26 -24.77
C GLY A 8 -9.44 16.20 -23.72
N PRO A 9 -9.45 14.90 -24.09
CA PRO A 9 -9.83 13.84 -23.17
C PRO A 9 -9.06 13.98 -21.86
N LYS A 10 -9.79 14.19 -20.74
CA LYS A 10 -9.21 14.27 -19.40
C LYS A 10 -8.37 13.03 -19.20
N ARG A 11 -7.04 13.20 -19.15
CA ARG A 11 -6.11 12.08 -18.95
C ARG A 11 -6.40 11.50 -17.57
N GLN A 12 -6.96 10.30 -17.57
CA GLN A 12 -7.21 9.56 -16.34
C GLN A 12 -5.91 8.90 -15.93
N TYR A 13 -5.44 9.22 -14.73
CA TYR A 13 -4.25 8.61 -14.13
C TYR A 13 -4.70 7.60 -13.09
N ARG A 14 -4.03 6.45 -13.01
CA ARG A 14 -4.22 5.54 -11.87
C ARG A 14 -3.70 6.21 -10.61
N LEU A 15 -4.33 5.93 -9.48
CA LEU A 15 -3.93 6.50 -8.20
C LEU A 15 -2.49 6.14 -7.85
N LEU A 16 -2.06 4.90 -8.15
CA LEU A 16 -0.67 4.48 -8.02
C LEU A 16 0.30 5.40 -8.79
N ASP A 17 0.01 5.68 -10.06
CA ASP A 17 0.86 6.50 -10.92
C ASP A 17 0.88 7.97 -10.45
N ALA A 18 -0.27 8.48 -10.00
CA ALA A 18 -0.40 9.81 -9.45
C ALA A 18 0.42 9.96 -8.15
N ILE A 19 0.36 8.99 -7.23
CA ILE A 19 1.14 8.98 -5.99
C ILE A 19 2.64 8.92 -6.31
N TYR A 20 3.05 7.96 -7.15
CA TYR A 20 4.46 7.77 -7.51
C TYR A 20 5.04 9.03 -8.15
N SER A 21 4.38 9.55 -9.19
CA SER A 21 4.86 10.70 -9.94
C SER A 21 4.87 11.98 -9.09
N THR A 22 3.88 12.18 -8.22
CA THR A 22 3.83 13.32 -7.30
C THR A 22 4.97 13.25 -6.29
N ALA A 23 5.18 12.10 -5.65
CA ALA A 23 6.24 11.94 -4.65
C ALA A 23 7.64 12.06 -5.29
N ALA A 24 7.86 11.44 -6.45
CA ALA A 24 9.11 11.52 -7.18
C ALA A 24 9.45 12.96 -7.62
N ARG A 25 8.45 13.71 -8.12
CA ARG A 25 8.62 15.14 -8.47
C ARG A 25 8.97 16.00 -7.26
N ASN A 26 8.50 15.64 -6.08
CA ASN A 26 8.82 16.31 -4.81
C ASN A 26 10.10 15.78 -4.14
N LYS A 27 10.93 15.01 -4.86
CA LYS A 27 12.22 14.50 -4.38
C LYS A 27 12.11 13.59 -3.15
N VAL A 28 10.96 12.93 -2.97
CA VAL A 28 10.82 11.90 -1.95
C VAL A 28 11.72 10.72 -2.31
N PRO A 29 12.51 10.16 -1.38
CA PRO A 29 13.37 9.01 -1.66
C PRO A 29 12.55 7.79 -2.12
N THR A 30 13.02 7.07 -3.14
CA THR A 30 12.29 5.92 -3.74
C THR A 30 11.89 4.87 -2.71
N SER A 31 12.72 4.61 -1.69
CA SER A 31 12.38 3.68 -0.60
C SER A 31 11.18 4.14 0.21
N VAL A 32 11.04 5.44 0.46
CA VAL A 32 9.89 6.03 1.16
C VAL A 32 8.65 5.98 0.28
N ILE A 33 8.78 6.20 -1.04
CA ILE A 33 7.66 6.08 -1.99
C ILE A 33 7.11 4.65 -1.98
N GLY A 34 7.98 3.65 -2.08
CA GLY A 34 7.58 2.24 -2.04
C GLY A 34 6.91 1.85 -0.72
N GLU A 35 7.45 2.31 0.41
CA GLU A 35 6.85 2.10 1.73
C GLU A 35 5.46 2.77 1.84
N ALA A 36 5.30 4.00 1.34
CA ALA A 36 4.04 4.71 1.33
C ALA A 36 2.98 4.01 0.48
N ILE A 37 3.33 3.58 -0.74
CA ILE A 37 2.44 2.80 -1.63
C ILE A 37 2.00 1.50 -0.95
N MET A 38 2.93 0.81 -0.30
CA MET A 38 2.64 -0.41 0.44
C MET A 38 1.63 -0.19 1.57
N TYR A 39 1.72 0.92 2.31
CA TYR A 39 0.71 1.23 3.34
C TYR A 39 -0.65 1.58 2.73
N LEU A 40 -0.68 2.38 1.66
CA LEU A 40 -1.93 2.81 1.02
C LEU A 40 -2.68 1.64 0.36
N SER A 41 -1.96 0.69 -0.25
CA SER A 41 -2.56 -0.48 -0.91
C SER A 41 -3.33 -1.40 0.02
N ARG A 42 -3.08 -1.33 1.34
CA ARG A 42 -3.82 -2.10 2.35
C ARG A 42 -5.25 -1.59 2.58
N GLY A 43 -5.49 -0.32 2.28
CA GLY A 43 -6.75 0.37 2.60
C GLY A 43 -7.55 0.81 1.39
N GLN A 44 -6.97 0.74 0.18
CA GLN A 44 -7.55 1.31 -1.02
C GLN A 44 -7.01 0.61 -2.27
N ASP A 45 -7.88 0.44 -3.26
CA ASP A 45 -7.56 -0.01 -4.62
C ASP A 45 -6.83 1.07 -5.43
N LEU A 46 -5.49 1.01 -5.43
CA LEU A 46 -4.63 1.98 -6.11
C LEU A 46 -4.74 1.93 -7.65
N ASP A 47 -5.46 0.94 -8.20
CA ASP A 47 -5.74 0.86 -9.62
C ASP A 47 -6.90 1.77 -10.03
N ALA A 48 -7.69 2.25 -9.07
CA ALA A 48 -8.71 3.26 -9.28
C ALA A 48 -8.12 4.57 -9.83
N PHE A 49 -8.96 5.35 -10.50
CA PHE A 49 -8.54 6.63 -11.06
C PHE A 49 -8.34 7.68 -9.97
N ALA A 50 -7.26 8.44 -10.10
CA ALA A 50 -7.02 9.64 -9.32
C ALA A 50 -7.92 10.77 -9.82
N SER A 51 -8.39 11.58 -8.88
CA SER A 51 -9.09 12.84 -9.17
C SER A 51 -8.14 14.03 -9.00
N GLU A 52 -8.37 15.10 -9.76
CA GLU A 52 -7.51 16.29 -9.77
C GLU A 52 -7.53 17.07 -8.44
N ASP A 53 -8.58 16.90 -7.64
CA ASP A 53 -8.73 17.51 -6.31
C ASP A 53 -7.98 16.72 -5.22
N GLN A 54 -7.46 15.53 -5.53
CA GLN A 54 -6.75 14.70 -4.56
C GLN A 54 -5.36 15.25 -4.26
N ARG A 55 -5.01 15.27 -2.98
CA ARG A 55 -3.71 15.72 -2.46
C ARG A 55 -3.02 14.59 -1.73
N LEU A 56 -1.78 14.30 -2.11
CA LEU A 56 -0.89 13.41 -1.37
C LEU A 56 -0.22 14.18 -0.23
N VAL A 57 -0.41 13.72 1.00
CA VAL A 57 0.29 14.23 2.19
C VAL A 57 1.17 13.11 2.73
N LEU A 58 2.46 13.38 2.88
CA LEU A 58 3.44 12.40 3.31
C LEU A 58 4.36 13.01 4.36
N ILE A 59 4.50 12.35 5.50
CA ILE A 59 5.46 12.69 6.54
C ILE A 59 6.38 11.49 6.70
N TYR A 60 7.69 11.72 6.58
CA TYR A 60 8.69 10.66 6.69
C TYR A 60 9.93 11.14 7.45
N SER A 61 10.59 10.19 8.09
CA SER A 61 11.85 10.36 8.79
C SER A 61 13.03 10.27 7.83
N GLN A 62 14.05 11.09 8.06
CA GLN A 62 15.32 10.96 7.36
C GLN A 62 16.03 9.67 7.76
N THR A 63 15.95 9.28 9.04
CA THR A 63 16.54 8.06 9.58
C THR A 63 15.51 6.92 9.64
N PRO A 64 15.89 5.70 9.24
CA PRO A 64 15.07 4.51 9.47
C PRO A 64 14.76 4.33 10.96
N ARG A 65 13.54 3.88 11.27
CA ARG A 65 13.11 3.54 12.64
C ARG A 65 12.97 2.02 12.85
N GLY A 66 13.03 1.23 11.79
CA GLY A 66 12.96 -0.23 11.87
C GLY A 66 14.31 -0.87 12.16
N GLN A 67 14.28 -2.08 12.73
CA GLN A 67 15.51 -2.85 13.04
C GLN A 67 16.35 -3.22 11.81
N GLY A 68 15.76 -3.17 10.60
CA GLY A 68 16.43 -3.54 9.35
C GLY A 68 16.97 -2.38 8.52
N GLU A 69 17.13 -1.17 9.07
CA GLU A 69 17.69 0.04 8.44
C GLU A 69 17.05 0.53 7.11
N ILE A 70 16.09 -0.19 6.53
CA ILE A 70 15.52 0.12 5.21
C ILE A 70 14.03 0.50 5.32
N SER A 71 13.38 0.17 6.44
CA SER A 71 11.94 0.38 6.69
C SER A 71 11.65 1.27 7.91
N GLY A 72 10.40 1.70 8.05
CA GLY A 72 9.95 2.51 9.17
C GLY A 72 10.26 3.99 9.01
N ARG A 73 10.47 4.46 7.76
CA ARG A 73 10.72 5.88 7.49
C ARG A 73 9.42 6.64 7.32
N VAL A 74 8.39 6.05 6.71
CA VAL A 74 7.06 6.68 6.66
C VAL A 74 6.49 6.79 8.08
N LEU A 75 6.07 8.00 8.45
CA LEU A 75 5.39 8.31 9.71
C LEU A 75 3.89 8.47 9.50
N TYR A 76 3.53 9.09 8.38
CA TYR A 76 2.15 9.26 7.96
C TYR A 76 2.09 9.33 6.43
N VAL A 77 1.04 8.75 5.86
CA VAL A 77 0.69 8.93 4.46
C VAL A 77 -0.81 9.06 4.32
N GLY A 78 -1.26 10.02 3.52
CA GLY A 78 -2.67 10.20 3.23
C GLY A 78 -2.94 10.73 1.83
N VAL A 79 -4.11 10.39 1.32
CA VAL A 79 -4.67 10.93 0.07
C VAL A 79 -5.97 11.64 0.44
N GLN A 80 -5.98 12.97 0.32
CA GLN A 80 -7.11 13.81 0.71
C GLN A 80 -7.84 14.28 -0.54
N GLY A 81 -9.12 13.91 -0.70
CA GLY A 81 -10.00 14.43 -1.75
C GLY A 81 -11.35 14.88 -1.16
N ALA A 82 -12.19 15.52 -1.97
CA ALA A 82 -13.50 16.02 -1.55
C ALA A 82 -14.45 14.90 -1.12
N ASP A 83 -14.44 13.78 -1.84
CA ASP A 83 -15.37 12.67 -1.60
C ASP A 83 -14.83 11.64 -0.60
N ARG A 84 -13.50 11.49 -0.54
CA ARG A 84 -12.84 10.47 0.28
C ARG A 84 -11.44 10.90 0.67
N SER A 85 -11.17 10.86 1.96
CA SER A 85 -9.82 10.89 2.50
C SER A 85 -9.38 9.49 2.94
N LEU A 86 -8.11 9.21 2.74
CA LEU A 86 -7.43 8.06 3.31
C LEU A 86 -6.31 8.59 4.17
N ASP A 87 -6.31 8.20 5.44
CA ASP A 87 -5.29 8.58 6.41
C ASP A 87 -4.66 7.32 6.98
N CYS A 88 -3.33 7.30 6.96
CA CYS A 88 -2.53 6.20 7.47
C CYS A 88 -1.45 6.72 8.41
N PHE A 89 -1.68 6.57 9.70
CA PHE A 89 -0.68 6.84 10.73
C PHE A 89 0.16 5.57 10.96
N VAL A 90 1.47 5.66 10.76
CA VAL A 90 2.35 4.48 10.79
C VAL A 90 2.92 4.29 12.19
N PHE A 91 2.32 3.34 12.92
CA PHE A 91 2.68 3.01 14.30
C PHE A 91 3.33 1.63 14.40
N GLN A 92 4.30 1.52 15.30
CA GLN A 92 4.89 0.25 15.66
C GLN A 92 3.94 -0.51 16.59
N GLN A 93 3.65 -1.76 16.24
CA GLN A 93 2.85 -2.69 17.01
C GLN A 93 3.71 -3.39 18.08
N SER A 94 3.07 -4.10 19.01
CA SER A 94 3.75 -4.83 20.09
C SER A 94 4.70 -5.92 19.60
N ASP A 95 4.48 -6.44 18.40
CA ASP A 95 5.35 -7.42 17.72
C ASP A 95 6.54 -6.77 17.00
N GLY A 96 6.68 -5.45 17.08
CA GLY A 96 7.75 -4.67 16.46
C GLY A 96 7.50 -4.32 15.00
N GLN A 97 6.40 -4.78 14.38
CA GLN A 97 6.05 -4.46 13.00
C GLN A 97 5.36 -3.09 12.92
N TYR A 98 5.49 -2.42 11.77
CA TYR A 98 4.79 -1.17 11.51
C TYR A 98 3.46 -1.44 10.79
N ALA A 99 2.40 -0.82 11.29
CA ALA A 99 1.07 -0.93 10.74
C ALA A 99 0.43 0.43 10.52
N CYS A 100 -0.53 0.45 9.62
CA CYS A 100 -1.37 1.59 9.34
C CYS A 100 -2.50 1.68 10.37
N VAL A 101 -2.64 2.80 11.04
CA VAL A 101 -3.74 3.07 11.98
C VAL A 101 -4.51 4.28 11.47
N THR A 102 -5.84 4.27 11.58
CA THR A 102 -6.68 5.44 11.23
C THR A 102 -6.85 6.37 12.44
N GLY A 103 -7.42 7.57 12.22
CA GLY A 103 -7.69 8.52 13.31
C GLY A 103 -8.65 8.01 14.39
N ASP A 104 -9.47 7.00 14.07
CA ASP A 104 -10.41 6.34 15.00
C ASP A 104 -9.79 5.14 15.74
N ASP A 105 -8.45 5.06 15.79
CA ASP A 105 -7.67 3.98 16.39
C ASP A 105 -7.96 2.58 15.79
N GLN A 106 -8.54 2.55 14.58
CA GLN A 106 -8.72 1.31 13.84
C GLN A 106 -7.38 0.93 13.19
N VAL A 107 -6.77 -0.13 13.71
CA VAL A 107 -5.53 -0.67 13.17
C VAL A 107 -5.85 -1.45 11.89
N ARG A 108 -5.52 -0.86 10.73
CA ARG A 108 -5.41 -1.58 9.45
C ARG A 108 -4.07 -2.31 9.40
N SER A 109 -3.86 -3.17 10.38
CA SER A 109 -2.82 -4.19 10.32
C SER A 109 -3.46 -5.38 9.64
N LEU A 110 -3.01 -5.66 8.42
CA LEU A 110 -2.90 -7.05 8.06
C LEU A 110 -1.78 -7.59 8.95
N THR A 111 -2.12 -8.05 10.17
CA THR A 111 -1.52 -9.31 10.61
C THR A 111 -1.57 -10.22 9.39
N VAL A 112 -0.52 -10.98 9.16
CA VAL A 112 -0.43 -11.96 8.08
C VAL A 112 -1.50 -13.05 8.32
N THR A 113 -2.77 -12.68 8.17
CA THR A 113 -3.94 -13.54 8.10
C THR A 113 -4.26 -13.82 6.63
N ASN A 114 -3.66 -13.05 5.70
CA ASN A 114 -3.68 -13.24 4.26
C ASN A 114 -2.30 -13.64 3.67
N GLY A 115 -1.39 -14.17 4.50
CA GLY A 115 -0.27 -14.96 3.98
C GLY A 115 -0.69 -16.42 3.84
N MET A 116 0.05 -17.23 3.07
CA MET A 116 -0.19 -18.68 3.03
C MET A 116 -0.02 -19.27 4.43
N VAL A 117 -1.14 -19.51 5.13
CA VAL A 117 -1.15 -20.21 6.42
C VAL A 117 -1.07 -21.70 6.13
N THR A 118 -0.07 -22.39 6.67
CA THR A 118 -0.04 -23.86 6.68
C THR A 118 -1.19 -24.36 7.58
N PRO A 119 -2.22 -25.02 7.03
CA PRO A 119 -3.48 -25.26 7.75
C PRO A 119 -3.35 -26.25 8.92
N VAL A 120 -2.27 -27.02 8.97
CA VAL A 120 -1.95 -27.96 10.05
C VAL A 120 -0.47 -27.89 10.39
N ALA A 121 -0.12 -28.13 11.66
CA ALA A 121 1.26 -28.31 12.10
C ALA A 121 1.76 -29.72 11.73
N GLY A 122 2.01 -29.95 10.44
CA GLY A 122 2.42 -31.26 9.92
C GLY A 122 3.21 -31.18 8.61
N VAL A 123 3.76 -32.31 8.19
CA VAL A 123 4.49 -32.44 6.90
C VAL A 123 3.56 -32.96 5.82
N MET A 124 3.63 -32.37 4.62
CA MET A 124 2.81 -32.78 3.48
C MET A 124 3.29 -34.16 2.99
N THR A 125 2.47 -35.20 3.17
CA THR A 125 2.81 -36.56 2.74
C THR A 125 2.43 -36.84 1.27
N SER A 126 1.50 -36.05 0.71
CA SER A 126 1.09 -36.16 -0.69
C SER A 126 0.68 -34.80 -1.26
N THR A 127 1.17 -34.49 -2.47
CA THR A 127 0.85 -33.25 -3.20
C THR A 127 -0.38 -33.42 -4.09
N PHE A 128 -1.02 -32.30 -4.44
CA PHE A 128 -2.10 -32.26 -5.42
C PHE A 128 -1.56 -32.52 -6.84
N GLY A 129 -2.29 -33.30 -7.64
CA GLY A 129 -1.95 -33.61 -9.03
C GLY A 129 -2.30 -35.06 -9.40
N PRO A 130 -2.33 -35.40 -10.71
CA PRO A 130 -2.57 -36.78 -11.15
C PRO A 130 -1.50 -37.70 -10.58
N ARG A 131 -1.91 -38.76 -9.88
CA ARG A 131 -0.99 -39.77 -9.34
C ARG A 131 -1.44 -41.17 -9.71
N LYS A 132 -0.48 -41.96 -10.17
CA LYS A 132 -0.63 -43.38 -10.47
C LYS A 132 -0.58 -44.16 -9.16
N HIS A 133 -1.54 -45.04 -8.91
CA HIS A 133 -1.57 -45.78 -7.65
C HIS A 133 -0.45 -46.84 -7.67
N PRO A 134 0.41 -46.95 -6.63
CA PRO A 134 1.62 -47.77 -6.69
C PRO A 134 1.36 -49.26 -6.99
N ILE A 135 0.18 -49.76 -6.64
CA ILE A 135 -0.20 -51.17 -6.78
C ILE A 135 -1.17 -51.40 -7.95
N LEU A 136 -2.01 -50.42 -8.25
CA LEU A 136 -3.15 -50.61 -9.16
C LEU A 136 -2.89 -50.00 -10.54
N GLY A 137 -1.78 -49.29 -10.68
CA GLY A 137 -1.36 -48.65 -11.90
C GLY A 137 -2.38 -47.64 -12.40
#